data_AF-A0A7W0PBN8-F1
#
_entry.id   AF-A0A7W0PBN8-F1
#
_cell.length_a   1.000
_cell.length_b   1.000
_cell.length_c   1.000
_cell.angle_alpha   90.00
_cell.angle_beta   90.00
_cell.angle_gamma   90.00
#
_symmetry.space_group_name_H-M   'P 1'
#
loop_
_entity.id
_entity.type
_entity.pdbx_description
1 polymer ?
#
loop_
_entity_poly.entity_id
_entity_poly.type
_entity_poly.pdbx_seq_one_letter_code
_entity_poly.pdbx_strand_id
1 'polypeptide(L)' 'MIDTVQAALDTDQGWHVVGHSLGAVVATAVAARRPEQVQSLLLHAGWITTGPREALMFDLWSRLLAIDSDLLARISSWKR' A
#
# COMPACT_ATOMS: atom_id res chain seq x y z
N MET A 1 1.40 6.63 -4.04
CA MET A 1 1.74 5.24 -3.66
C MET A 1 1.49 4.27 -4.81
N ILE A 2 0.26 4.11 -5.33
CA ILE A 2 0.02 3.27 -6.53
C ILE A 2 0.85 3.77 -7.72
N ASP A 3 0.75 5.05 -8.07
CA ASP A 3 1.50 5.59 -9.21
C ASP A 3 3.03 5.52 -8.99
N THR A 4 3.49 5.64 -7.74
CA THR A 4 4.90 5.45 -7.35
C THR A 4 5.37 4.01 -7.58
N VAL A 5 4.56 3.02 -7.20
CA VAL A 5 4.85 1.60 -7.43
C VAL A 5 4.86 1.31 -8.93
N GLN A 6 3.92 1.89 -9.69
CA GLN A 6 3.88 1.72 -11.15
C GLN A 6 5.12 2.32 -11.83
N ALA A 7 5.57 3.51 -11.42
CA ALA A 7 6.78 4.13 -11.97
C ALA A 7 8.05 3.30 -11.69
N ALA A 8 8.12 2.59 -10.56
CA ALA A 8 9.23 1.69 -10.25
C ALA A 8 9.22 0.40 -11.08
N LEU A 9 8.09 0.08 -11.71
CA LEU A 9 7.88 -1.11 -12.52
C LEU A 9 7.96 -0.80 -14.02
N ASP A 10 8.52 0.33 -14.46
CA ASP A 10 8.54 0.68 -15.88
C ASP A 10 9.63 -0.11 -16.65
N THR A 11 9.48 -1.43 -16.72
CA THR A 11 10.33 -2.35 -17.47
C THR A 11 9.47 -3.18 -18.45
N ASP A 12 10.06 -3.65 -19.54
CA ASP A 12 9.34 -4.47 -20.53
C ASP A 12 9.09 -5.92 -20.06
N GLN A 13 9.51 -6.29 -18.85
CA GLN A 13 9.34 -7.65 -18.31
C GLN A 13 8.11 -7.74 -17.42
N GLY A 14 7.39 -8.86 -17.43
CA GLY A 14 6.32 -9.10 -16.47
C GLY A 14 6.83 -9.36 -15.05
N TRP A 15 5.98 -9.15 -14.05
CA TRP A 15 6.36 -9.17 -12.62
C TRP A 15 5.50 -10.11 -11.78
N HIS A 16 6.08 -10.60 -10.68
CA HIS A 16 5.36 -11.21 -9.58
C HIS A 16 5.18 -10.18 -8.47
N VAL A 17 3.95 -9.93 -8.04
CA VAL A 17 3.63 -8.88 -7.07
C VAL A 17 3.21 -9.52 -5.74
N VAL A 18 3.86 -9.10 -4.66
CA VAL A 18 3.51 -9.51 -3.30
C VAL A 18 3.12 -8.28 -2.49
N GLY A 19 1.94 -8.30 -1.89
CA GLY A 19 1.45 -7.25 -1.02
C GLY A 19 1.11 -7.77 0.37
N HIS A 20 1.57 -7.06 1.41
CA HIS A 20 1.23 -7.35 2.80
C HIS A 20 0.46 -6.19 3.44
N SER A 21 -0.63 -6.48 4.17
CA SER A 21 -1.45 -5.47 4.85
C SER A 21 -1.95 -4.40 3.86
N LEU A 22 -1.69 -3.11 4.11
CA LEU A 22 -1.98 -2.03 3.15
C LEU A 22 -1.34 -2.28 1.78
N GLY A 23 -0.16 -2.91 1.75
CA GLY A 23 0.51 -3.32 0.53
C GLY A 23 -0.30 -4.32 -0.30
N ALA A 24 -1.15 -5.16 0.31
CA ALA A 24 -2.05 -6.07 -0.43
C ALA A 24 -3.14 -5.30 -1.20
N VAL A 25 -3.70 -4.25 -0.60
CA VAL A 25 -4.69 -3.38 -1.26
C VAL A 25 -4.04 -2.63 -2.44
N VAL A 26 -2.85 -2.09 -2.23
CA VAL A 26 -2.09 -1.40 -3.28
C VAL A 26 -1.67 -2.37 -4.39
N ALA A 27 -1.19 -3.57 -4.06
CA ALA A 27 -0.83 -4.60 -5.04
C ALA A 27 -2.02 -5.00 -5.91
N THR A 28 -3.21 -5.14 -5.32
CA THR A 28 -4.46 -5.42 -6.05
C THR A 28 -4.78 -4.29 -7.03
N ALA A 29 -4.68 -3.03 -6.60
CA ALA A 29 -4.95 -1.89 -7.47
C ALA A 29 -3.91 -1.74 -8.61
N VAL A 30 -2.64 -2.07 -8.35
CA VAL A 30 -1.59 -2.09 -9.38
C VAL A 30 -1.88 -3.18 -10.41
N ALA A 31 -2.19 -4.40 -9.96
CA ALA A 31 -2.52 -5.51 -10.86
C ALA A 31 -3.76 -5.23 -11.71
N ALA A 32 -4.79 -4.58 -11.14
CA ALA A 32 -5.98 -4.18 -11.89
C ALA A 32 -5.69 -3.13 -12.99
N ARG A 33 -4.67 -2.29 -12.82
CA ARG A 33 -4.29 -1.25 -13.79
C ARG A 33 -3.32 -1.74 -14.86
N ARG A 34 -2.59 -2.84 -14.63
CA ARG A 34 -1.62 -3.44 -15.56
C ARG A 34 -1.73 -4.98 -15.56
N PRO A 35 -2.90 -5.55 -15.85
CA PRO A 35 -3.13 -6.98 -15.71
C PRO A 35 -2.20 -7.81 -16.61
N GLU A 36 -1.90 -7.32 -17.82
CA GLU A 36 -1.04 -7.98 -18.80
C GLU A 36 0.42 -8.17 -18.32
N GLN A 37 0.85 -7.35 -17.35
CA GLN A 37 2.22 -7.32 -16.87
C GLN A 37 2.39 -8.06 -15.53
N VAL A 38 1.31 -8.48 -14.88
CA VAL A 38 1.36 -9.21 -13.60
C VAL A 38 1.22 -10.71 -13.83
N GLN A 39 2.33 -11.44 -13.65
CA GLN A 39 2.39 -12.89 -13.84
C GLN A 39 1.82 -13.67 -12.64
N SER A 40 1.98 -13.13 -11.43
CA SER A 40 1.32 -13.67 -10.23
C SER A 40 1.11 -12.59 -9.18
N LEU A 41 0.10 -12.79 -8.32
CA LEU A 41 -0.26 -11.86 -7.26
C LEU A 41 -0.46 -12.63 -5.95
N LEU A 42 0.34 -12.32 -4.93
CA LEU A 42 0.17 -12.82 -3.56
C LEU A 42 -0.29 -11.69 -2.64
N LEU A 43 -1.42 -11.92 -1.98
CA LEU A 43 -2.04 -10.96 -1.06
C LEU A 43 -2.03 -11.53 0.35
N HIS A 44 -1.27 -10.93 1.25
CA HIS A 44 -1.12 -11.42 2.63
C HIS A 44 -1.68 -10.41 3.64
N ALA A 45 -2.61 -10.85 4.49
CA ALA A 45 -3.23 -10.02 5.54
C ALA A 45 -3.84 -8.68 5.04
N GLY A 46 -4.30 -8.65 3.78
CA GLY A 46 -5.06 -7.54 3.22
C GLY A 46 -6.54 -7.57 3.60
N TRP A 47 -7.29 -6.60 3.09
CA TRP A 47 -8.74 -6.52 3.26
C TRP A 47 -9.42 -6.14 1.94
N ILE A 48 -10.70 -6.50 1.80
CA ILE A 48 -11.50 -6.23 0.61
C ILE A 48 -12.14 -4.83 0.69
N THR A 49 -12.70 -4.48 1.86
CA THR A 49 -13.38 -3.22 2.10
C THR A 49 -12.75 -2.51 3.29
N THR A 50 -12.43 -1.23 3.13
CA THR A 50 -11.85 -0.41 4.21
C THR A 50 -12.93 -0.07 5.23
N GLY A 51 -12.75 -0.54 6.47
CA GLY A 51 -13.65 -0.22 7.58
C GLY A 51 -13.44 1.19 8.15
N PRO A 52 -14.34 1.68 9.02
CA PRO A 52 -14.24 3.02 9.61
C PRO A 52 -12.95 3.23 10.42
N ARG A 53 -12.49 2.19 11.13
CA ARG A 53 -11.27 2.26 11.95
C ARG A 53 -10.04 2.43 11.06
N GLU A 54 -9.94 1.61 10.03
CA GLU A 54 -8.86 1.67 9.03
C GLU A 54 -8.85 3.03 8.34
N ALA A 55 -10.02 3.52 7.92
CA ALA A 55 -10.15 4.83 7.28
C ALA A 55 -9.62 5.96 8.17
N LEU A 56 -10.04 6.01 9.44
CA LEU A 56 -9.55 7.01 10.40
C LEU A 56 -8.04 6.90 10.62
N MET A 57 -7.55 5.67 10.81
CA MET A 57 -6.13 5.41 11.08
C MET A 57 -5.25 5.85 9.90
N PHE A 58 -5.63 5.49 8.67
CA PHE A 58 -4.86 5.86 7.48
C PHE A 58 -4.96 7.35 7.13
N ASP A 59 -6.11 8.00 7.35
CA ASP A 59 -6.24 9.45 7.21
C ASP A 59 -5.31 10.17 8.20
N LEU A 60 -5.32 9.77 9.47
CA LEU A 60 -4.42 10.34 10.47
C LEU A 60 -2.95 10.15 10.09
N TRP A 61 -2.54 8.93 9.70
CA TRP A 61 -1.16 8.67 9.28
C TRP A 61 -0.75 9.50 8.07
N SER A 62 -1.64 9.65 7.09
CA SER A 62 -1.39 10.46 5.89
C SER A 62 -1.18 11.93 6.24
N ARG A 63 -1.99 12.47 7.16
CA ARG A 63 -1.84 13.86 7.64
C ARG A 63 -0.56 14.06 8.43
N LEU A 64 -0.20 13.12 9.31
CA LEU A 64 1.04 13.18 10.07
C LEU A 64 2.25 13.15 9.13
N LEU A 65 2.27 12.22 8.16
CA LEU A 65 3.35 12.13 7.17
C LEU A 65 3.52 13.43 6.36
N ALA A 66 2.41 14.11 6.04
CA ALA A 66 2.44 15.36 5.29
C ALA A 66 2.95 16.56 6.11
N ILE A 67 2.73 16.55 7.43
CA ILE A 67 3.18 17.60 8.35
C ILE A 67 4.64 17.36 8.75
N ASP A 68 4.92 16.16 9.27
CA ASP A 68 6.22 15.74 9.78
C ASP A 68 6.27 14.21 9.94
N SER A 69 7.16 13.55 9.17
CA SER A 69 7.34 12.11 9.22
C SER A 69 7.72 11.57 10.60
N ASP A 70 8.38 12.39 11.43
CA ASP A 70 8.78 11.98 12.79
C ASP A 70 7.56 11.83 13.71
N LEU A 71 6.49 12.59 13.46
CA LEU A 71 5.24 12.45 14.21
C LEU A 71 4.56 11.11 13.91
N LEU A 72 4.58 10.67 12.65
CA LEU A 72 4.10 9.34 12.29
C LEU A 72 4.96 8.24 12.95
N ALA A 73 6.29 8.37 12.90
CA ALA A 73 7.20 7.41 13.52
C ALA A 73 6.93 7.26 15.04
N ARG A 74 6.70 8.37 15.74
CA ARG A 74 6.42 8.38 17.18
C ARG A 74 5.15 7.61 17.52
N ILE A 75 4.04 7.85 16.83
CA ILE A 75 2.78 7.13 17.11
C ILE A 75 2.87 5.64 16.74
N SER A 76 3.67 5.29 15.73
CA SER A 76 3.89 3.89 15.33
C SER A 76 4.84 3.14 16.27
N SER A 77 5.75 3.84 16.94
CA SER A 77 6.68 3.26 17.92
C SER A 77 6.14 3.18 19.34
N TRP A 78 4.96 3.77 19.60
CA TRP A 78 4.38 3.82 20.93
C TRP A 78 4.05 2.42 21.43
N LYS A 79 4.78 1.98 22.47
CA LYS A 79 4.46 0.78 23.23
C LYS A 79 3.70 1.20 24.49
N ARG A 80 2.58 0.52 24.76
CA ARG A 80 1.89 0.62 26.05
C ARG A 80 2.75 0.03 27.16
#